data_AF-A0A7Y3NDD9-F1
#
_entry.id   AF-A0A7Y3NDD9-F1
#
_cell.length_a   1.000
_cell.length_b   1.000
_cell.length_c   1.000
_cell.angle_alpha   90.00
_cell.angle_beta   90.00
_cell.angle_gamma   90.00
#
_symmetry.space_group_name_H-M   'P 1'
#
loop_
_entity.id
_entity.type
_entity.pdbx_description
1 polymer ?
#
loop_
_entity_poly.entity_id
_entity_poly.type
_entity_poly.pdbx_seq_one_letter_code
_entity_poly.pdbx_strand_id
1 'polypeptide(L)'
;MNAQIWTWKHPDFLAVSATHGTAHLALYDDAIWSKYGFAKMLKDKFKCNVFIAQPKAAGDKPSDDEAPEGVFSPADNSVTVLQRRGAMFLACHNEVWELTRMLHKKGINPDKLSHPQMAAEFTNHLIPGAVLTPGVVGTIPELQLAGYQYIK
;
A
#
# COMPACT_ATOMS: atom_id res chain seq x y z
N MET A 1 0.43 4.99 13.07
CA MET A 1 1.52 4.59 13.98
C MET A 1 2.23 5.87 14.39
N ASN A 2 1.92 6.36 15.58
CA ASN A 2 2.24 7.70 16.10
C ASN A 2 2.90 7.57 17.48
N ALA A 3 3.17 8.70 18.14
CA ALA A 3 3.67 8.77 19.51
C ALA A 3 2.82 7.99 20.55
N GLN A 4 1.57 7.60 20.22
CA GLN A 4 0.71 6.85 21.14
C GLN A 4 1.25 5.45 21.44
N ILE A 5 2.02 4.83 20.55
CA ILE A 5 2.67 3.54 20.87
C ILE A 5 3.71 3.68 21.98
N TRP A 6 4.47 4.77 21.95
CA TRP A 6 5.43 5.10 23.00
C TRP A 6 4.70 5.42 24.30
N THR A 7 3.60 6.15 24.23
CA THR A 7 2.76 6.48 25.39
C THR A 7 2.08 5.25 26.01
N TRP A 8 1.57 4.33 25.17
CA TRP A 8 0.95 3.08 25.62
C TRP A 8 1.96 2.02 26.06
N LYS A 9 3.27 2.23 25.83
CA LYS A 9 4.34 1.29 26.16
C LYS A 9 4.15 -0.08 25.51
N HIS A 10 3.64 -0.11 24.28
CA HIS A 10 3.43 -1.34 23.49
C HIS A 10 4.39 -1.34 22.28
N PRO A 11 5.72 -1.45 22.48
CA PRO A 11 6.71 -1.31 21.41
C PRO A 11 6.63 -2.42 20.34
N ASP A 12 5.91 -3.49 20.63
CA ASP A 12 5.63 -4.65 19.77
C ASP A 12 4.31 -4.51 18.99
N PHE A 13 3.62 -3.37 19.08
CA PHE A 13 2.39 -3.13 18.33
C PHE A 13 2.63 -3.23 16.82
N LEU A 14 1.98 -4.20 16.17
CA LEU A 14 2.03 -4.37 14.72
C LEU A 14 0.72 -3.94 14.06
N ALA A 15 0.81 -2.89 13.22
CA ALA A 15 -0.29 -2.51 12.34
C ALA A 15 -0.16 -3.23 11.00
N VAL A 16 -1.22 -3.91 10.58
CA VAL A 16 -1.30 -4.60 9.29
C VAL A 16 -2.43 -4.00 8.47
N SER A 17 -2.10 -3.44 7.31
CA SER A 17 -3.07 -2.90 6.36
C SER A 17 -3.50 -3.99 5.39
N ALA A 18 -4.75 -4.45 5.53
CA ALA A 18 -5.43 -5.29 4.57
C ALA A 18 -5.87 -4.46 3.34
N THR A 19 -4.91 -4.09 2.48
CA THR A 19 -5.16 -3.14 1.39
C THR A 19 -5.91 -3.82 0.24
N HIS A 20 -7.15 -3.38 -0.04
CA HIS A 20 -8.02 -3.99 -1.05
C HIS A 20 -8.74 -2.94 -1.91
N GLY A 21 -9.33 -3.37 -3.02
CA GLY A 21 -10.07 -2.49 -3.93
C GLY A 21 -9.19 -1.36 -4.47
N THR A 22 -9.77 -0.18 -4.67
CA THR A 22 -9.02 0.96 -5.25
C THR A 22 -7.83 1.42 -4.40
N ALA A 23 -7.78 1.11 -3.11
CA ALA A 23 -6.62 1.41 -2.26
C ALA A 23 -5.39 0.56 -2.64
N HIS A 24 -5.59 -0.61 -3.26
CA HIS A 24 -4.50 -1.48 -3.72
C HIS A 24 -3.60 -0.80 -4.75
N LEU A 25 -4.13 0.17 -5.50
CA LEU A 25 -3.35 0.98 -6.43
C LEU A 25 -2.18 1.71 -5.75
N ALA A 26 -2.31 2.05 -4.47
CA ALA A 26 -1.23 2.70 -3.71
C ALA A 26 0.00 1.79 -3.51
N LEU A 27 -0.14 0.47 -3.68
CA LEU A 27 0.93 -0.51 -3.49
C LEU A 27 1.74 -0.81 -4.76
N TYR A 28 1.45 -0.18 -5.90
CA TYR A 28 2.24 -0.32 -7.12
C TYR A 28 3.25 0.81 -7.26
N ASP A 29 4.37 0.55 -7.90
CA ASP A 29 5.33 1.60 -8.24
C ASP A 29 4.82 2.56 -9.35
N ASP A 30 5.57 3.63 -9.58
CA ASP A 30 5.23 4.62 -10.60
C ASP A 30 5.32 4.07 -12.03
N ALA A 31 6.04 2.96 -12.25
CA ALA A 31 6.17 2.35 -13.56
C ALA A 31 4.83 1.75 -14.01
N ILE A 32 4.16 0.97 -13.13
CA ILE A 32 2.82 0.44 -13.41
C ILE A 32 1.79 1.55 -13.51
N TRP A 33 1.84 2.53 -12.60
CA TRP A 33 0.92 3.68 -12.62
C TRP A 33 0.95 4.40 -13.96
N SER A 34 2.16 4.67 -14.47
CA SER A 34 2.36 5.36 -15.74
C SER A 34 1.95 4.49 -16.91
N LYS A 35 2.40 3.23 -16.93
CA LYS A 35 2.16 2.27 -18.04
C LYS A 35 0.67 1.97 -18.25
N TYR A 36 -0.07 1.75 -17.17
CA TYR A 36 -1.48 1.37 -17.23
C TYR A 36 -2.44 2.54 -16.98
N GLY A 37 -1.92 3.76 -16.83
CA GLY A 37 -2.72 5.00 -16.83
C GLY A 37 -3.63 5.16 -15.62
N PHE A 38 -3.17 4.77 -14.43
CA PHE A 38 -3.99 4.80 -13.20
C PHE A 38 -4.46 6.21 -12.83
N ALA A 39 -3.69 7.25 -13.14
CA ALA A 39 -4.12 8.64 -12.97
C ALA A 39 -5.47 8.91 -13.67
N LYS A 40 -5.62 8.47 -14.93
CA LYS A 40 -6.87 8.63 -15.68
C LYS A 40 -8.00 7.79 -15.10
N MET A 41 -7.71 6.58 -14.63
CA MET A 41 -8.71 5.73 -13.95
C MET A 41 -9.25 6.39 -12.68
N LEU A 42 -8.40 7.13 -11.97
CA LEU A 42 -8.73 7.91 -10.79
C LEU A 42 -9.21 9.33 -11.11
N LYS A 43 -9.63 9.59 -12.36
CA LYS A 43 -10.12 10.88 -12.85
C LYS A 43 -9.15 12.03 -12.56
N ASP A 44 -7.86 11.75 -12.71
CA ASP A 44 -6.78 12.71 -12.49
C ASP A 44 -6.71 13.30 -11.08
N LYS A 45 -7.39 12.68 -10.09
CA LYS A 45 -7.29 13.07 -8.69
C LYS A 45 -5.84 13.00 -8.19
N PHE A 46 -5.10 12.01 -8.67
CA PHE A 46 -3.67 11.86 -8.45
C PHE A 46 -2.98 11.68 -9.81
N LYS A 47 -1.89 12.41 -10.03
CA LYS A 47 -1.13 12.38 -11.29
C LYS A 47 -0.12 11.23 -11.36
N CYS A 48 0.35 10.78 -10.20
CA CYS A 48 1.27 9.65 -9.98
C CYS A 48 0.92 8.99 -8.64
N ASN A 49 1.68 7.97 -8.23
CA ASN A 49 1.48 7.36 -6.93
C ASN A 49 2.05 8.26 -5.82
N VAL A 50 1.30 9.29 -5.43
CA VAL A 50 1.68 10.20 -4.34
C VAL A 50 1.75 9.49 -2.98
N PHE A 51 1.17 8.29 -2.86
CA PHE A 51 1.12 7.54 -1.60
C PHE A 51 2.45 6.86 -1.24
N ILE A 52 3.38 6.74 -2.18
CA ILE A 52 4.74 6.21 -1.94
C ILE A 52 5.80 7.32 -1.93
N ALA A 53 5.39 8.58 -2.15
CA ALA A 53 6.28 9.72 -2.05
C ALA A 53 6.74 9.94 -0.60
N GLN A 54 7.96 10.46 -0.44
CA GLN A 54 8.49 10.87 0.87
C GLN A 54 8.29 12.38 1.01
N PRO A 55 7.30 12.85 1.79
CA PRO A 55 7.12 14.26 2.04
C PRO A 55 8.25 14.80 2.93
N LYS A 56 8.32 16.12 3.10
CA LYS A 56 9.40 16.79 3.84
C LYS A 56 9.60 16.22 5.26
N ALA A 57 8.49 15.96 5.95
CA ALA A 57 8.44 15.39 7.30
C ALA A 57 9.12 14.00 7.40
N ALA A 58 9.29 13.27 6.29
CA ALA A 58 9.98 11.98 6.25
C ALA A 58 11.48 12.09 6.58
N GLY A 59 12.07 13.28 6.41
CA GLY A 59 13.47 13.57 6.66
C GLY A 59 13.76 14.11 8.07
N ASP A 60 12.73 14.36 8.87
CA ASP A 60 12.89 14.91 10.21
C ASP A 60 13.40 13.85 11.20
N LYS A 61 14.12 14.30 12.23
CA LYS A 61 14.70 13.39 13.22
C LYS A 61 13.59 12.73 14.05
N PRO A 62 13.64 11.40 14.26
CA PRO A 62 12.68 10.70 15.12
C PRO A 62 12.75 11.06 16.61
N SER A 63 13.68 11.92 17.03
CA SER A 63 13.95 12.25 18.43
C SER A 63 12.94 13.21 19.06
N ASP A 64 12.06 13.82 18.26
CA ASP A 64 10.97 14.69 18.72
C ASP A 64 9.64 14.12 18.19
N ASP A 65 9.11 13.12 18.90
CA ASP A 65 7.94 12.34 18.48
C ASP A 65 6.61 13.10 18.60
N GLU A 66 6.61 14.23 19.32
CA GLU A 66 5.48 15.14 19.50
C GLU A 66 5.51 16.33 18.52
N ALA A 67 6.52 16.43 17.65
CA ALA A 67 6.63 17.50 16.67
C ALA A 67 5.41 17.51 15.71
N PRO A 68 4.65 18.63 15.61
CA PRO A 68 3.42 18.70 14.81
C PRO A 68 3.58 18.40 13.31
N GLU A 69 4.78 18.64 12.77
CA GLU A 69 5.13 18.40 11.37
C GLU A 69 6.24 17.35 11.24
N GLY A 70 6.55 16.63 12.33
CA GLY A 70 7.64 15.65 12.36
C GLY A 70 7.28 14.29 11.78
N VAL A 71 8.23 13.37 11.81
CA VAL A 71 8.14 12.03 11.22
C VAL A 71 7.11 11.10 11.87
N PHE A 72 6.39 11.51 12.91
CA PHE A 72 5.25 10.76 13.48
C PHE A 72 3.91 11.48 13.34
N SER A 73 3.92 12.68 12.75
CA SER A 73 2.74 13.53 12.57
C SER A 73 1.85 13.09 11.41
N PRO A 74 0.60 13.61 11.32
CA PRO A 74 -0.27 13.40 10.17
C PRO A 74 0.22 14.05 8.86
N ALA A 75 1.20 14.96 8.94
CA ALA A 75 1.81 15.58 7.76
C ALA A 75 2.58 14.56 6.90
N ASP A 76 2.83 13.37 7.44
CA ASP A 76 3.43 12.26 6.74
C ASP A 76 2.71 10.94 7.01
N ASN A 77 1.83 10.54 6.08
CA ASN A 77 1.11 9.28 6.11
C ASN A 77 1.32 8.48 4.82
N SER A 78 2.45 8.67 4.15
CA SER A 78 2.78 7.86 2.98
C SER A 78 2.99 6.40 3.38
N VAL A 79 2.70 5.47 2.47
CA VAL A 79 2.89 4.04 2.67
C VAL A 79 4.34 3.75 3.06
N THR A 80 5.30 4.36 2.37
CA THR A 80 6.73 4.19 2.64
C THR A 80 7.12 4.62 4.04
N VAL A 81 6.57 5.73 4.53
CA VAL A 81 6.89 6.22 5.88
C VAL A 81 6.18 5.38 6.94
N LEU A 82 4.93 4.99 6.70
CA LEU A 82 4.22 4.06 7.58
C LEU A 82 4.96 2.72 7.68
N GLN A 83 5.53 2.20 6.59
CA GLN A 83 6.38 1.00 6.61
C GLN A 83 7.62 1.20 7.49
N ARG A 84 8.31 2.35 7.42
CA ARG A 84 9.44 2.66 8.30
C ARG A 84 9.06 2.75 9.77
N ARG A 85 7.83 3.15 10.05
CA ARG A 85 7.26 3.14 11.41
C ARG A 85 6.85 1.74 11.86
N GLY A 86 6.93 0.72 11.00
CA GLY A 86 6.64 -0.68 11.32
C GLY A 86 5.33 -1.22 10.73
N ALA A 87 4.60 -0.45 9.91
CA ALA A 87 3.32 -0.89 9.38
C ALA A 87 3.54 -1.87 8.22
N MET A 88 2.85 -3.01 8.24
CA MET A 88 2.88 -3.96 7.13
C MET A 88 1.71 -3.71 6.20
N PHE A 89 1.96 -3.70 4.89
CA PHE A 89 0.91 -3.55 3.87
C PHE A 89 0.75 -4.86 3.12
N LEU A 90 -0.44 -5.44 3.19
CA LEU A 90 -0.78 -6.68 2.50
C LEU A 90 -1.36 -6.36 1.14
N ALA A 91 -0.74 -6.89 0.09
CA ALA A 91 -1.25 -6.90 -1.26
C ALA A 91 -2.08 -8.17 -1.50
N CYS A 92 -3.29 -8.02 -2.03
CA CYS A 92 -4.18 -9.13 -2.35
C CYS A 92 -3.85 -9.71 -3.73
N HIS A 93 -3.48 -11.00 -3.83
CA HIS A 93 -3.27 -11.67 -5.12
C HIS A 93 -4.54 -11.69 -5.98
N ASN A 94 -5.72 -11.97 -5.40
CA ASN A 94 -6.97 -11.92 -6.13
C ASN A 94 -7.23 -10.52 -6.73
N GLU A 95 -6.92 -9.45 -6.02
CA GLU A 95 -7.05 -8.08 -6.54
C GLU A 95 -6.12 -7.84 -7.74
N VAL A 96 -4.87 -8.32 -7.68
CA VAL A 96 -3.96 -8.25 -8.84
C VAL A 96 -4.60 -8.91 -10.06
N TRP A 97 -5.16 -10.11 -9.90
CA TRP A 97 -5.82 -10.83 -10.98
C TRP A 97 -7.08 -10.13 -11.47
N GLU A 98 -7.89 -9.58 -10.58
CA GLU A 98 -9.13 -8.89 -10.93
C GLU A 98 -8.87 -7.58 -11.65
N LEU A 99 -7.92 -6.78 -11.15
CA LEU A 99 -7.49 -5.52 -11.76
C LEU A 99 -6.93 -5.77 -13.16
N THR A 100 -5.98 -6.70 -13.29
CA THR A 100 -5.39 -7.02 -14.60
C THR A 100 -6.39 -7.61 -15.58
N ARG A 101 -7.34 -8.44 -15.11
CA ARG A 101 -8.45 -8.93 -15.94
C ARG A 101 -9.33 -7.78 -16.44
N MET A 102 -9.64 -6.83 -15.57
CA MET A 102 -10.45 -5.66 -15.89
C MET A 102 -9.75 -4.78 -16.93
N LEU A 103 -8.46 -4.49 -16.75
CA LEU A 103 -7.65 -3.73 -17.70
C LEU A 103 -7.53 -4.44 -19.05
N HIS A 104 -7.26 -5.74 -19.03
CA HIS A 104 -7.19 -6.57 -20.23
C HIS A 104 -8.52 -6.55 -21.01
N LYS A 105 -9.67 -6.66 -20.33
CA LYS A 105 -11.00 -6.55 -20.95
C LYS A 105 -11.28 -5.17 -21.55
N LYS A 106 -10.72 -4.10 -20.97
CA LYS A 106 -10.83 -2.73 -21.49
C LYS A 106 -9.84 -2.43 -22.62
N GLY A 107 -8.99 -3.38 -23.02
CA GLY A 107 -7.93 -3.16 -23.99
C GLY A 107 -6.77 -2.29 -23.48
N ILE A 108 -6.69 -2.07 -22.16
CA ILE A 108 -5.58 -1.34 -21.52
C ILE A 108 -4.45 -2.35 -21.27
N ASN A 109 -3.70 -2.63 -22.33
CA ASN A 109 -2.62 -3.60 -22.34
C ASN A 109 -1.55 -3.17 -23.36
N PRO A 110 -0.69 -2.20 -22.99
CA PRO A 110 0.27 -1.58 -23.91
C PRO A 110 1.19 -2.60 -24.59
N ASP A 111 1.54 -3.66 -23.86
CA ASP A 111 2.53 -4.66 -24.27
C ASP A 111 1.88 -5.92 -24.86
N LYS A 112 0.55 -5.94 -25.00
CA LYS A 112 -0.21 -7.07 -25.55
C LYS A 112 0.06 -8.41 -24.82
N LEU A 113 0.31 -8.33 -23.52
CA LEU A 113 0.56 -9.48 -22.66
C LEU A 113 -0.71 -10.34 -22.50
N SER A 114 -0.55 -11.65 -22.34
CA SER A 114 -1.66 -12.46 -21.82
C SER A 114 -2.05 -12.02 -20.41
N HIS A 115 -3.27 -12.32 -19.97
CA HIS A 115 -3.71 -11.98 -18.62
C HIS A 115 -2.76 -12.51 -17.51
N PRO A 116 -2.28 -13.78 -17.54
CA PRO A 116 -1.30 -14.24 -16.56
C PRO A 116 0.03 -13.48 -16.60
N GLN A 117 0.50 -13.09 -17.79
CA GLN A 117 1.72 -12.26 -17.91
C GLN A 117 1.52 -10.87 -17.33
N MET A 118 0.36 -10.23 -17.54
CA MET A 118 0.02 -8.97 -16.88
C MET A 118 -0.04 -9.13 -15.35
N ALA A 119 -0.66 -10.19 -14.84
CA ALA A 119 -0.73 -10.45 -13.40
C ALA A 119 0.66 -10.64 -12.78
N ALA A 120 1.56 -11.36 -13.48
CA ALA A 120 2.95 -11.52 -13.07
C ALA A 120 3.69 -10.17 -13.07
N GLU A 121 3.52 -9.36 -14.11
CA GLU A 121 4.10 -8.02 -14.16
C GLU A 121 3.64 -7.14 -12.99
N PHE A 122 2.32 -7.04 -12.75
CA PHE A 122 1.79 -6.26 -11.65
C PHE A 122 2.33 -6.75 -10.31
N THR A 123 2.43 -8.07 -10.12
CA THR A 123 3.00 -8.66 -8.91
C THR A 123 4.46 -8.25 -8.70
N ASN A 124 5.27 -8.23 -9.76
CA ASN A 124 6.68 -7.83 -9.70
C ASN A 124 6.89 -6.34 -9.43
N HIS A 125 5.85 -5.52 -9.65
CA HIS A 125 5.86 -4.09 -9.46
C HIS A 125 5.08 -3.63 -8.22
N LEU A 126 4.79 -4.55 -7.30
CA LEU A 126 4.44 -4.18 -5.94
C LEU A 126 5.62 -3.45 -5.28
N ILE A 127 5.33 -2.43 -4.48
CA ILE A 127 6.34 -1.63 -3.81
C ILE A 127 7.17 -2.48 -2.84
N PRO A 128 8.44 -2.12 -2.59
CA PRO A 128 9.25 -2.77 -1.57
C PRO A 128 8.52 -2.82 -0.22
N GLY A 129 8.58 -3.98 0.45
CA GLY A 129 7.95 -4.20 1.75
C GLY A 129 6.44 -4.44 1.73
N ALA A 130 5.77 -4.39 0.56
CA ALA A 130 4.43 -4.95 0.44
C ALA A 130 4.50 -6.48 0.47
N VAL A 131 3.60 -7.11 1.23
CA VAL A 131 3.54 -8.57 1.37
C VAL A 131 2.37 -9.09 0.55
N LEU A 132 2.66 -9.87 -0.49
CA LEU A 132 1.62 -10.51 -1.30
C LEU A 132 0.99 -11.67 -0.52
N THR A 133 -0.33 -11.65 -0.40
CA THR A 133 -1.12 -12.74 0.20
C THR A 133 -2.02 -13.39 -0.84
N PRO A 134 -2.41 -14.67 -0.69
CA PRO A 134 -3.30 -15.35 -1.64
C PRO A 134 -4.65 -14.63 -1.85
N GLY A 135 -5.13 -13.94 -0.83
CA GLY A 135 -6.32 -13.11 -0.90
C GLY A 135 -6.58 -12.46 0.45
N VAL A 136 -6.64 -11.13 0.49
CA VAL A 136 -6.63 -10.39 1.77
C VAL A 136 -7.88 -10.67 2.63
N VAL A 137 -9.04 -10.90 2.01
CA VAL A 137 -10.28 -11.25 2.72
C VAL A 137 -10.15 -12.59 3.45
N GLY A 138 -9.44 -13.56 2.88
CA GLY A 138 -9.12 -14.83 3.54
C GLY A 138 -7.96 -14.71 4.53
N THR A 139 -7.04 -13.77 4.31
CA THR A 139 -5.94 -13.49 5.25
C THR A 139 -6.41 -12.83 6.55
N ILE A 140 -7.46 -12.00 6.52
CA ILE A 140 -7.97 -11.32 7.72
C ILE A 140 -8.37 -12.31 8.82
N PRO A 141 -9.18 -13.37 8.56
CA PRO A 141 -9.48 -14.40 9.55
C PRO A 141 -8.24 -15.08 10.13
N GLU A 142 -7.24 -15.41 9.31
CA GLU A 142 -5.99 -16.02 9.79
C GLU A 142 -5.21 -15.08 10.73
N LEU A 143 -5.18 -13.78 10.42
CA LEU A 143 -4.61 -12.78 11.33
C LEU A 143 -5.42 -12.70 12.63
N GLN A 144 -6.75 -12.73 12.56
CA GLN A 144 -7.58 -12.72 13.77
C GLN A 144 -7.34 -13.96 14.64
N LEU A 145 -7.18 -15.14 14.04
CA LEU A 145 -6.81 -16.37 14.75
C LEU A 145 -5.42 -16.30 15.37
N ALA A 146 -4.50 -15.55 14.76
CA ALA A 146 -3.19 -15.23 15.31
C ALA A 146 -3.22 -14.11 16.39
N GLY A 147 -4.40 -13.62 16.78
CA GLY A 147 -4.57 -12.64 17.86
C GLY A 147 -4.74 -11.18 17.40
N TYR A 148 -4.71 -10.91 16.10
CA TYR A 148 -4.92 -9.55 15.59
C TYR A 148 -6.38 -9.11 15.78
N GLN A 149 -6.56 -7.82 16.05
CA GLN A 149 -7.88 -7.21 16.10
C GLN A 149 -8.16 -6.52 14.76
N TYR A 150 -9.38 -6.72 14.24
CA TYR A 150 -9.77 -6.14 12.96
C TYR A 150 -10.51 -4.80 13.16
N ILE A 151 -10.13 -3.81 12.35
CA ILE A 151 -10.78 -2.50 12.24
C ILE A 151 -11.02 -2.18 10.76
N LYS A 152 -12.19 -1.63 10.43
CA LYS A 152 -12.62 -1.29 9.06
C LYS A 152 -12.94 0.19 8.94
#